data_AF-A0A1H2GXJ1-F1
#
_entry.id   AF-A0A1H2GXJ1-F1
#
_cell.length_a   1.000
_cell.length_b   1.000
_cell.length_c   1.000
_cell.angle_alpha   90.00
_cell.angle_beta   90.00
_cell.angle_gamma   90.00
#
_symmetry.space_group_name_H-M   'P 1'
#
loop_
_entity.id
_entity.type
_entity.pdbx_description
1 polymer ?
#
loop_
_entity_poly.entity_id
_entity_poly.type
_entity_poly.pdbx_seq_one_letter_code
_entity_poly.pdbx_strand_id
1 'polypeptide(L)'
;MADRPNTLGEYLKARRGLVTPEQAGIPGVGVRRVPGLRREEVAMLAGISADYYLRLERGRDRNPSAQVLESLARVLQLDDDHVAYLLSLVGDQPRRPRRRARKEVVPAGMQKLVETLAQPAYVEGRYFDILAANSSATALSSRFPVGRNQLRDMFLEPADQALYPDWRNSTHRPGDHRARARRI
;
A
#
# COMPACT_ATOMS: atom_id res chain seq x y z
N MET A 1 31.98 12.02 2.76
CA MET A 1 31.06 11.41 1.79
C MET A 1 29.80 11.02 2.55
N ALA A 2 28.66 11.65 2.28
CA ALA A 2 27.41 11.31 2.96
C ALA A 2 27.00 9.88 2.58
N ASP A 3 26.85 9.01 3.58
CA ASP A 3 26.40 7.63 3.39
C ASP A 3 24.97 7.65 2.85
N ARG A 4 24.81 7.45 1.54
CA ARG A 4 23.49 7.36 0.92
C ARG A 4 22.80 6.12 1.47
N PRO A 5 21.59 6.24 2.06
CA PRO A 5 20.88 5.12 2.68
C PRO A 5 20.68 3.99 1.66
N ASN A 6 20.96 2.75 2.06
CA ASN A 6 20.83 1.56 1.23
C ASN A 6 19.37 1.10 1.12
N THR A 7 18.54 1.92 0.50
CA THR A 7 17.10 1.67 0.34
C THR A 7 16.81 0.37 -0.42
N LEU A 8 17.64 0.01 -1.41
CA LEU A 8 17.55 -1.28 -2.11
C LEU A 8 17.74 -2.45 -1.16
N GLY A 9 18.84 -2.49 -0.40
CA GLY A 9 19.11 -3.60 0.49
C GLY A 9 18.14 -3.70 1.66
N GLU A 10 17.65 -2.57 2.18
CA GLU A 10 16.57 -2.56 3.18
C GLU A 10 15.29 -3.16 2.63
N TYR A 11 14.90 -2.79 1.40
CA TYR A 11 13.73 -3.33 0.73
C TYR A 11 13.85 -4.84 0.48
N LEU A 12 14.99 -5.31 -0.03
CA LEU A 12 15.24 -6.74 -0.24
C LEU A 12 15.19 -7.52 1.08
N LYS A 13 15.80 -7.00 2.14
CA LYS A 13 15.76 -7.60 3.48
C LYS A 13 14.33 -7.70 4.01
N ALA A 14 13.50 -6.67 3.81
CA ALA A 14 12.11 -6.65 4.23
C ALA A 14 11.27 -7.68 3.44
N ARG A 15 11.34 -7.68 2.11
CA ARG A 15 10.58 -8.63 1.26
C ARG A 15 11.00 -10.08 1.53
N ARG A 16 12.28 -10.35 1.74
CA ARG A 16 12.78 -11.67 2.12
C ARG A 16 12.16 -12.19 3.42
N GLY A 17 11.87 -11.29 4.37
CA GLY A 17 11.23 -11.65 5.63
C GLY A 17 9.74 -12.02 5.51
N LEU A 18 9.09 -11.66 4.40
CA LEU A 18 7.66 -11.87 4.18
C LEU A 18 7.34 -13.16 3.41
N VAL A 19 8.28 -13.65 2.59
CA VAL A 19 8.11 -14.88 1.83
C VAL A 19 8.50 -16.07 2.68
N THR A 20 7.58 -17.02 2.84
CA THR A 20 7.86 -18.26 3.58
C THR A 20 8.63 -19.24 2.69
N PRO A 21 9.41 -20.16 3.29
CA PRO A 21 10.08 -21.23 2.54
C PRO A 21 9.10 -22.05 1.68
N GLU A 22 7.94 -22.37 2.21
CA GLU A 22 6.92 -23.19 1.55
C GLU A 22 6.34 -22.46 0.32
N GLN A 23 6.10 -21.15 0.43
CA GLN A 23 5.69 -20.32 -0.70
C GLN A 23 6.73 -20.36 -1.82
N ALA A 24 8.02 -20.41 -1.48
CA ALA A 24 9.12 -20.48 -2.43
C ALA A 24 9.46 -21.92 -2.89
N GLY A 25 8.65 -22.91 -2.52
CA GLY A 25 8.87 -24.32 -2.89
C GLY A 25 10.00 -25.01 -2.12
N ILE A 26 10.45 -24.43 -1.00
CA ILE A 26 11.47 -25.00 -0.13
C ILE A 26 10.78 -25.77 1.00
N PRO A 27 11.06 -27.08 1.17
CA PRO A 27 10.53 -27.85 2.28
C PRO A 27 10.97 -27.27 3.63
N GLY A 28 10.03 -27.13 4.56
CA GLY A 28 10.30 -26.70 5.94
C GLY A 28 11.06 -27.78 6.72
N VAL A 29 12.39 -27.85 6.57
CA VAL A 29 13.22 -28.83 7.29
C VAL A 29 13.93 -28.18 8.49
N GLY A 30 13.70 -28.75 9.69
CA GLY A 30 14.47 -28.48 10.91
C GLY A 30 14.10 -27.20 11.68
N VAL A 31 14.87 -26.92 12.73
CA VAL A 31 14.70 -25.73 13.60
C VAL A 31 15.18 -24.48 12.85
N ARG A 32 14.25 -23.59 12.48
CA ARG A 32 14.56 -22.32 11.77
C ARG A 32 14.59 -21.15 12.75
N ARG A 33 15.59 -20.27 12.60
CA ARG A 33 15.75 -19.03 13.40
C ARG A 33 15.02 -17.82 12.81
N VAL A 34 14.64 -17.88 11.54
CA VAL A 34 14.01 -16.78 10.80
C VAL A 34 12.74 -17.31 10.13
N PRO A 35 11.60 -16.61 10.23
CA PRO A 35 10.32 -17.07 9.66
C PRO A 35 10.30 -16.99 8.12
N GLY A 36 10.97 -16.00 7.53
CA GLY A 36 11.09 -15.85 6.08
C GLY A 36 12.31 -16.56 5.48
N LEU A 37 12.55 -16.35 4.19
CA LEU A 37 13.67 -16.95 3.47
C LEU A 37 15.04 -16.54 4.04
N ARG A 38 16.01 -17.46 4.02
CA ARG A 38 17.43 -17.19 4.27
C ARG A 38 18.06 -16.53 3.06
N ARG A 39 19.18 -15.84 3.27
CA ARG A 39 19.94 -15.22 2.16
C ARG A 39 20.37 -16.24 1.12
N GLU A 40 20.86 -17.38 1.58
CA GLU A 40 21.30 -18.49 0.74
C GLU A 40 20.14 -19.07 -0.08
N GLU A 41 18.96 -19.18 0.53
CA GLU A 41 17.74 -19.66 -0.15
C GLU A 41 17.33 -18.70 -1.28
N VAL A 42 17.30 -17.39 -1.02
CA VAL A 42 17.02 -16.39 -2.06
C VAL A 42 18.06 -16.43 -3.17
N ALA A 43 19.33 -16.47 -2.81
CA ALA A 43 20.42 -16.47 -3.79
C ALA A 43 20.38 -17.70 -4.69
N MET A 44 20.17 -18.88 -4.11
CA MET A 44 20.00 -20.14 -4.83
C MET A 44 18.82 -20.07 -5.80
N LEU A 45 17.64 -19.65 -5.34
CA LEU A 45 16.45 -19.55 -6.18
C LEU A 45 16.58 -18.49 -7.28
N ALA A 46 17.31 -17.41 -7.02
CA ALA A 46 17.54 -16.32 -7.97
C ALA A 46 18.71 -16.61 -8.95
N GLY A 47 19.43 -17.72 -8.78
CA GLY A 47 20.57 -18.08 -9.61
C GLY A 47 21.77 -17.15 -9.43
N ILE A 48 21.97 -16.60 -8.23
CA ILE A 48 23.09 -15.70 -7.90
C ILE A 48 23.88 -16.23 -6.70
N SER A 49 25.09 -15.71 -6.47
CA SER A 49 25.86 -16.09 -5.29
C SER A 49 25.29 -15.48 -4.01
N ALA A 50 25.36 -16.23 -2.90
CA ALA A 50 24.92 -15.74 -1.59
C ALA A 50 25.71 -14.50 -1.14
N ASP A 51 27.00 -14.41 -1.49
CA ASP A 51 27.81 -13.22 -1.21
C ASP A 51 27.35 -12.01 -2.03
N TYR A 52 26.97 -12.19 -3.30
CA TYR A 52 26.41 -11.08 -4.08
C TYR A 52 25.10 -10.56 -3.49
N TYR A 53 24.19 -11.45 -3.10
CA TYR A 53 22.95 -11.04 -2.42
C TYR A 53 23.23 -10.31 -1.08
N LEU A 54 24.24 -10.76 -0.31
CA LEU A 54 24.68 -10.08 0.90
C LEU A 54 25.22 -8.68 0.61
N ARG A 55 25.98 -8.50 -0.48
CA ARG A 55 26.51 -7.18 -0.89
C ARG A 55 25.40 -6.22 -1.33
N LEU A 56 24.34 -6.72 -1.96
CA LEU A 56 23.12 -5.94 -2.24
C LEU A 56 22.43 -5.51 -0.93
N GLU A 57 22.18 -6.44 0.01
CA GLU A 57 21.58 -6.10 1.32
C GLU A 57 22.43 -5.11 2.14
N ARG A 58 23.75 -5.13 1.97
CA ARG A 58 24.69 -4.20 2.65
C ARG A 58 24.99 -2.92 1.87
N GLY A 59 24.52 -2.81 0.62
CA GLY A 59 24.65 -1.60 -0.19
C GLY A 59 26.04 -1.37 -0.75
N ARG A 60 26.86 -2.43 -0.78
CA ARG A 60 28.17 -2.46 -1.44
C ARG A 60 28.02 -2.59 -2.95
N ASP A 61 27.00 -3.34 -3.38
CA ASP A 61 26.54 -3.36 -4.77
C ASP A 61 25.19 -2.65 -4.85
N ARG A 62 25.07 -1.66 -5.74
CA ARG A 62 23.86 -0.81 -5.85
C ARG A 62 23.17 -0.87 -7.21
N ASN A 63 23.86 -1.42 -8.21
CA ASN A 63 23.41 -1.44 -9.60
C ASN A 63 23.35 -2.90 -10.11
N PRO A 64 22.47 -3.76 -9.56
CA PRO A 64 22.21 -5.07 -10.15
C PRO A 64 21.64 -4.95 -11.57
N SER A 65 21.88 -5.96 -12.41
CA SER A 65 21.31 -6.00 -13.76
C SER A 65 19.79 -6.20 -13.73
N ALA A 66 19.11 -5.84 -14.83
CA ALA A 66 17.67 -6.07 -14.97
C ALA A 66 17.30 -7.55 -14.77
N GLN A 67 18.10 -8.46 -15.31
CA GLN A 67 17.90 -9.91 -15.13
C GLN A 67 17.97 -10.33 -13.65
N VAL A 68 18.91 -9.78 -12.88
CA VAL A 68 18.99 -10.05 -11.43
C VAL A 68 17.75 -9.52 -10.71
N LEU A 69 17.27 -8.33 -11.08
CA LEU A 69 16.07 -7.74 -10.49
C LEU A 69 14.80 -8.55 -10.82
N GLU A 70 14.66 -9.04 -12.05
CA GLU A 70 13.57 -9.91 -12.45
C GLU A 70 13.59 -11.26 -11.71
N SER A 71 14.76 -11.88 -11.58
CA SER A 71 14.92 -13.10 -10.79
C SER A 71 14.56 -12.88 -9.33
N LEU A 72 15.06 -11.79 -8.72
CA LEU A 72 14.73 -11.44 -7.33
C LEU A 72 13.23 -11.14 -7.17
N ALA A 73 12.61 -10.45 -8.12
CA ALA A 73 11.18 -10.17 -8.10
C ALA A 73 10.35 -11.46 -8.10
N ARG A 74 10.72 -12.43 -8.93
CA ARG A 74 10.05 -13.74 -9.02
C ARG A 74 10.19 -14.54 -7.73
N VAL A 75 11.41 -14.62 -7.19
CA VAL A 75 11.71 -15.37 -5.96
C VAL A 75 11.00 -14.75 -4.75
N LEU A 76 10.97 -13.42 -4.69
CA LEU A 76 10.32 -12.68 -3.61
C LEU A 76 8.81 -12.49 -3.82
N GLN A 77 8.23 -13.12 -4.85
CA GLN A 77 6.80 -13.07 -5.18
C GLN A 77 6.25 -11.64 -5.17
N LEU A 78 6.97 -10.74 -5.84
CA LEU A 78 6.55 -9.35 -5.97
C LEU A 78 5.39 -9.24 -6.95
N ASP A 79 4.34 -8.52 -6.57
CA ASP A 79 3.32 -8.05 -7.50
C ASP A 79 3.83 -6.86 -8.34
N ASP A 80 3.04 -6.43 -9.33
CA ASP A 80 3.40 -5.39 -10.28
C ASP A 80 3.81 -4.07 -9.60
N ASP A 81 3.14 -3.68 -8.50
CA ASP A 81 3.45 -2.46 -7.76
C ASP A 81 4.80 -2.58 -7.04
N HIS A 82 5.06 -3.73 -6.43
CA HIS A 82 6.32 -4.01 -5.76
C HIS A 82 7.49 -4.15 -6.74
N VAL A 83 7.26 -4.72 -7.94
CA VAL A 83 8.25 -4.76 -9.03
C VAL A 83 8.58 -3.34 -9.51
N ALA A 84 7.56 -2.51 -9.76
CA ALA A 84 7.76 -1.13 -10.15
C ALA A 84 8.56 -0.35 -9.09
N TYR A 85 8.26 -0.58 -7.81
CA TYR A 85 9.02 0.02 -6.71
C TYR A 85 10.47 -0.48 -6.68
N LEU A 86 10.72 -1.78 -6.78
CA LEU A 86 12.06 -2.37 -6.81
C LEU A 86 12.92 -1.73 -7.92
N LEU A 87 12.38 -1.63 -9.13
CA LEU A 87 13.09 -1.02 -10.26
C LEU A 87 13.41 0.46 -10.02
N SER A 88 12.50 1.19 -9.35
CA SER A 88 12.72 2.60 -8.98
C SER A 88 13.86 2.82 -7.97
N LEU A 89 14.32 1.77 -7.28
CA LEU A 89 15.43 1.85 -6.31
C LEU A 89 16.82 1.73 -6.96
N VAL A 90 16.91 1.18 -8.18
CA VAL A 90 18.18 0.86 -8.86
C VAL A 90 18.55 1.89 -9.92
N GLY A 91 17.57 2.67 -10.40
CA GLY A 91 17.81 3.77 -11.34
C GLY A 91 17.99 5.11 -10.62
N ASP A 92 18.85 5.97 -11.17
CA ASP A 92 18.81 7.42 -10.95
C ASP A 92 17.63 8.04 -11.72
N GLN A 93 16.48 7.34 -11.70
CA GLN A 93 15.29 7.78 -12.39
C GLN A 93 14.76 8.92 -11.53
N PRO A 94 14.78 10.18 -12.03
CA PRO A 94 14.29 11.31 -11.25
C PRO A 94 12.89 10.93 -10.82
N ARG A 95 12.68 10.79 -9.50
CA ARG A 95 11.38 10.48 -8.91
C ARG A 95 10.42 11.46 -9.54
N ARG A 96 9.68 11.02 -10.55
CA ARG A 96 8.82 11.93 -11.32
C ARG A 96 7.90 12.49 -10.26
N PRO A 97 7.94 13.81 -9.99
CA PRO A 97 7.20 14.37 -8.87
C PRO A 97 5.77 13.89 -9.06
N ARG A 98 5.26 13.11 -8.10
CA ARG A 98 3.91 12.54 -8.18
C ARG A 98 3.02 13.72 -8.53
N ARG A 99 2.50 13.73 -9.75
CA ARG A 99 1.68 14.84 -10.24
C ARG A 99 0.60 14.99 -9.20
N ARG A 100 0.58 16.12 -8.47
CA ARG A 100 -0.41 16.36 -7.42
C ARG A 100 -1.76 16.03 -8.05
N ALA A 101 -2.47 15.07 -7.45
CA ALA A 101 -3.77 14.67 -7.95
C ALA A 101 -4.60 15.95 -8.07
N ARG A 102 -5.14 16.20 -9.27
CA ARG A 102 -5.99 17.37 -9.48
C ARG A 102 -7.15 17.26 -8.49
N LYS A 103 -7.39 18.30 -7.70
CA LYS A 103 -8.53 18.34 -6.79
C LYS A 103 -9.79 18.04 -7.60
N GLU A 104 -10.58 17.09 -7.12
CA GLU A 104 -11.89 16.79 -7.70
C GLU A 104 -12.80 17.98 -7.43
N VAL A 105 -13.55 18.40 -8.45
CA VAL A 105 -14.43 19.55 -8.38
C VAL A 105 -15.85 19.05 -8.58
N VAL A 106 -16.74 19.40 -7.65
CA VAL A 106 -18.16 19.10 -7.76
C VAL A 106 -18.78 20.04 -8.80
N PRO A 107 -19.48 19.52 -9.82
CA PRO A 107 -20.23 20.37 -10.73
C PRO A 107 -21.29 21.18 -9.98
N ALA A 108 -21.48 22.46 -10.33
CA ALA A 108 -22.40 23.35 -9.62
C ALA A 108 -23.84 22.81 -9.54
N GLY A 109 -24.31 22.08 -10.56
CA GLY A 109 -25.63 21.43 -10.53
C GLY A 109 -25.75 20.33 -9.47
N MET A 110 -24.69 19.56 -9.26
CA MET A 110 -24.64 18.51 -8.23
C MET A 110 -24.58 19.11 -6.83
N GLN A 111 -23.83 20.21 -6.66
CA GLN A 111 -23.82 20.96 -5.41
C GLN A 111 -25.21 21.49 -5.05
N LYS A 112 -25.90 22.13 -6.01
CA LYS A 112 -27.28 22.61 -5.81
C LYS A 112 -28.24 21.48 -5.46
N LEU A 113 -28.13 20.34 -6.14
CA LEU A 113 -28.98 19.18 -5.86
C LEU A 113 -28.81 18.73 -4.39
N VAL A 114 -27.57 18.59 -3.92
CA VAL A 114 -27.29 18.19 -2.54
C VAL A 114 -27.85 19.19 -1.53
N GLU A 115 -27.72 20.50 -1.81
CA GLU A 115 -28.28 21.56 -0.96
C GLU A 115 -29.81 21.54 -0.91
N THR A 116 -30.51 21.07 -1.96
CA THR A 116 -31.98 21.00 -1.99
C THR A 116 -32.58 19.79 -1.27
N LEU A 117 -31.79 18.75 -0.97
CA LEU A 117 -32.28 17.56 -0.29
C LEU A 117 -32.52 17.83 1.19
N ALA A 118 -33.70 17.46 1.69
CA ALA A 118 -34.03 17.58 3.11
C ALA A 118 -33.27 16.54 3.96
N GLN A 119 -33.05 15.35 3.42
CA GLN A 119 -32.30 14.28 4.08
C GLN A 119 -30.79 14.56 4.06
N PRO A 120 -30.02 14.04 5.04
CA PRO A 120 -28.56 14.06 5.02
C PRO A 120 -27.99 13.59 3.68
N ALA A 121 -27.26 14.46 2.99
CA ALA A 121 -26.69 14.17 1.68
C ALA A 121 -25.29 14.78 1.52
N TYR A 122 -24.42 14.08 0.81
CA TYR A 122 -23.07 14.52 0.49
C TYR A 122 -22.58 13.92 -0.84
N VAL A 123 -21.52 14.50 -1.39
CA VAL A 123 -20.78 13.99 -2.55
C VAL A 123 -19.43 13.48 -2.08
N GLU A 124 -19.11 12.25 -2.47
CA GLU A 124 -17.83 11.60 -2.19
C GLU A 124 -17.00 11.50 -3.47
N GLY A 125 -15.72 11.86 -3.37
CA GLY A 125 -14.75 11.72 -4.46
C GLY A 125 -14.19 10.29 -4.57
N ARG A 126 -13.40 10.02 -5.61
CA ARG A 126 -12.83 8.67 -5.84
C ARG A 126 -11.90 8.17 -4.72
N TYR A 127 -11.36 9.09 -3.94
CA TYR A 127 -10.49 8.81 -2.79
C TYR A 127 -11.21 8.94 -1.46
N PHE A 128 -12.55 8.94 -1.46
CA PHE A 128 -13.39 9.03 -0.26
C PHE A 128 -13.30 10.38 0.48
N ASP A 129 -12.85 11.43 -0.21
CA ASP A 129 -12.95 12.80 0.28
C ASP A 129 -14.39 13.30 0.13
N ILE A 130 -14.92 13.95 1.17
CA ILE A 130 -16.21 14.63 1.10
C ILE A 130 -16.02 15.94 0.33
N LEU A 131 -16.62 16.00 -0.86
CA LEU A 131 -16.47 17.13 -1.79
C LEU A 131 -17.59 18.17 -1.65
N ALA A 132 -18.77 17.76 -1.18
CA ALA A 132 -19.90 18.63 -0.84
C ALA A 132 -20.77 17.92 0.20
N ALA A 133 -21.43 18.67 1.09
CA ALA A 133 -22.36 18.14 2.07
C ALA A 133 -23.41 19.18 2.42
N ASN A 134 -24.66 18.75 2.63
CA ASN A 134 -25.70 19.64 3.14
C ASN A 134 -25.63 19.79 4.67
N SER A 135 -26.33 20.78 5.20
CA SER A 135 -26.34 21.08 6.64
C SER A 135 -26.81 19.88 7.47
N SER A 136 -27.85 19.17 7.03
CA SER A 136 -28.37 17.96 7.66
C SER A 136 -27.29 16.86 7.79
N ALA A 137 -26.44 16.66 6.78
CA ALA A 137 -25.32 15.72 6.86
C ALA A 137 -24.26 16.18 7.88
N THR A 138 -23.86 17.45 7.85
CA THR A 138 -22.87 17.97 8.81
C THR A 138 -23.37 17.95 10.25
N ALA A 139 -24.68 18.06 10.47
CA ALA A 139 -25.31 17.95 11.78
C ALA A 139 -25.42 16.48 12.25
N LEU A 140 -25.61 15.54 11.32
CA LEU A 140 -25.73 14.12 11.63
C LEU A 140 -24.42 13.53 12.16
N SER A 141 -23.27 13.91 11.59
CA SER A 141 -21.98 13.37 11.99
C SER A 141 -20.82 14.30 11.64
N SER A 142 -19.81 14.31 12.52
CA SER A 142 -18.53 15.02 12.33
C SER A 142 -17.68 14.50 11.16
N ARG A 143 -18.11 13.41 10.51
CA ARG A 143 -17.50 12.79 9.33
C ARG A 143 -17.85 13.47 8.01
N PHE A 144 -19.01 14.12 7.93
CA PHE A 144 -19.53 14.69 6.69
C PHE A 144 -19.14 16.15 6.36
N PRO A 145 -18.37 16.92 7.16
CA PRO A 145 -17.83 18.18 6.70
C PRO A 145 -16.95 18.05 5.44
N VAL A 146 -17.06 19.01 4.54
CA VAL A 146 -16.24 19.08 3.31
C VAL A 146 -14.75 19.06 3.66
N GLY A 147 -13.98 18.23 2.95
CA GLY A 147 -12.55 18.03 3.16
C GLY A 147 -12.18 16.93 4.15
N ARG A 148 -13.15 16.29 4.82
CA ARG A 148 -12.93 15.03 5.54
C ARG A 148 -12.73 13.87 4.57
N ASN A 149 -12.02 12.84 5.01
CA ASN A 149 -11.77 11.63 4.23
C ASN A 149 -12.32 10.42 4.98
N GLN A 150 -13.35 9.79 4.41
CA GLN A 150 -14.11 8.72 5.06
C GLN A 150 -13.26 7.47 5.29
N LEU A 151 -12.34 7.15 4.38
CA LEU A 151 -11.41 6.03 4.60
C LEU A 151 -10.45 6.35 5.75
N ARG A 152 -9.89 7.57 5.78
CA ARG A 152 -8.97 7.97 6.84
C ARG A 152 -9.63 7.91 8.20
N ASP A 153 -10.83 8.48 8.33
CA ASP A 153 -11.57 8.46 9.60
C ASP A 153 -11.92 7.01 9.99
N MET A 154 -12.36 6.17 9.04
CA MET A 154 -12.58 4.74 9.27
C MET A 154 -11.33 4.01 9.83
N PHE A 155 -10.13 4.30 9.31
CA PHE A 155 -8.89 3.64 9.76
C PHE A 155 -8.25 4.25 11.00
N LEU A 156 -8.45 5.54 11.26
CA LEU A 156 -7.70 6.27 12.30
C LEU A 156 -8.56 6.72 13.50
N GLU A 157 -9.88 6.80 13.36
CA GLU A 157 -10.77 7.24 14.42
C GLU A 157 -11.42 6.02 15.11
N PRO A 158 -11.11 5.72 16.38
CA PRO A 158 -11.68 4.57 17.08
C PRO A 158 -13.21 4.60 17.17
N ALA A 159 -13.80 5.79 17.26
CA ALA A 159 -15.25 5.95 17.27
C ALA A 159 -15.91 5.45 15.97
N ASP A 160 -15.23 5.61 14.83
CA ASP A 160 -15.73 5.10 13.54
C ASP A 160 -15.54 3.61 13.39
N GLN A 161 -14.45 3.05 13.92
CA GLN A 161 -14.24 1.60 13.93
C GLN A 161 -15.33 0.88 14.74
N ALA A 162 -15.81 1.50 15.83
CA ALA A 162 -16.90 0.97 16.65
C ALA A 162 -18.24 0.85 15.90
N LEU A 163 -18.42 1.56 14.78
CA LEU A 163 -19.60 1.44 13.92
C LEU A 163 -19.58 0.19 13.03
N TYR A 164 -18.44 -0.51 12.94
CA TYR A 164 -18.26 -1.72 12.13
C TYR A 164 -18.09 -2.96 13.03
N PRO A 165 -19.15 -3.79 13.20
CA PRO A 165 -19.12 -4.95 14.09
C PRO A 165 -17.98 -5.95 13.82
N ASP A 166 -17.50 -6.01 12.58
CA ASP A 166 -16.43 -6.90 12.11
C ASP A 166 -15.21 -6.12 11.59
N TRP A 167 -14.86 -5.00 12.23
CA TRP A 167 -13.76 -4.12 11.82
C TRP A 167 -12.46 -4.90 11.47
N ARG A 168 -12.06 -5.84 12.34
CA ARG A 168 -10.84 -6.66 12.15
C ARG A 168 -10.88 -7.58 10.91
N ASN A 169 -12.05 -8.02 10.47
CA ASN A 169 -12.20 -8.86 9.27
C ASN A 169 -12.40 -8.02 8.01
N SER A 170 -13.01 -6.84 8.12
CA SER A 170 -13.27 -5.92 7.00
C SER A 170 -12.00 -5.31 6.37
N THR A 171 -10.88 -5.35 7.07
CA THR A 171 -9.58 -4.79 6.63
C THR A 171 -8.64 -5.83 6.02
N HIS A 172 -9.00 -7.11 6.02
CA HIS A 172 -8.18 -8.21 5.47
C HIS A 172 -8.38 -8.45 3.97
N ARG A 173 -9.33 -7.78 3.31
CA ARG A 173 -9.53 -7.85 1.85
C ARG A 173 -9.23 -6.49 1.21
N PRO A 174 -8.07 -6.31 0.55
CA PRO A 174 -7.85 -5.12 -0.26
C PRO A 174 -8.80 -5.20 -1.47
N GLY A 175 -9.84 -4.36 -1.48
CA GLY A 175 -10.70 -4.17 -2.67
C GLY A 175 -12.20 -4.15 -2.45
N ASP A 176 -12.72 -4.51 -1.27
CA ASP A 176 -14.16 -4.79 -1.10
C ASP A 176 -14.94 -3.69 -0.33
N HIS A 177 -14.52 -2.43 -0.41
CA HIS A 177 -15.28 -1.31 0.17
C HIS A 177 -16.49 -0.87 -0.70
N ARG A 178 -16.70 -1.52 -1.85
CA ARG A 178 -17.87 -1.27 -2.71
C ARG A 178 -19.02 -2.18 -2.33
N ALA A 179 -19.74 -1.81 -1.26
CA ALA A 179 -21.18 -1.98 -1.09
C ALA A 179 -21.51 -2.25 0.37
N ARG A 180 -22.13 -1.26 1.02
CA ARG A 180 -23.28 -1.47 1.91
C ARG A 180 -23.83 -0.10 2.33
N ALA A 181 -24.66 0.47 1.46
CA ALA A 181 -25.69 1.39 1.91
C ALA A 181 -26.75 0.55 2.66
N ARG A 182 -26.60 0.42 3.99
CA ARG A 182 -27.73 0.02 4.84
C ARG A 182 -28.39 1.29 5.35
N ARG A 183 -29.65 1.46 4.95
CA ARG A 183 -30.59 2.45 5.48
C ARG A 183 -30.54 2.46 7.00
N ILE A 184 -30.38 3.65 7.57
CA ILE A 184 -31.10 4.09 8.76
C ILE A 184 -31.92 5.29 8.31
#